data_AF-A0A8J4R0P1-F1
#
_entry.id   AF-A0A8J4R0P1-F1
#
_cell.length_a   1.000
_cell.length_b   1.000
_cell.length_c   1.000
_cell.angle_alpha   90.00
_cell.angle_beta   90.00
_cell.angle_gamma   90.00
#
_symmetry.space_group_name_H-M   'P 1'
#
loop_
_entity.id
_entity.type
_entity.pdbx_description
1 polymer ?
#
loop_
_entity_poly.entity_id
_entity_poly.type
_entity_poly.pdbx_seq_one_letter_code
_entity_poly.pdbx_strand_id
1 'polypeptide(L)'
;MLAIFHKAFAHPPEELNSPSSYNAVLAYVPPDRPYSLHQRLFCGFEDIYCLFLGSLKNLFSLNKQYGLSKGTNEAMFVIEAYRTLRDRGPYPADQVVKDLEGSFAFVVYDSKAGTVFAALGSDGGVKLYWGIAADGSVVISDDLEVIKAGCAKSYAPFPTGCMFHSGGGGLMSFEHPMNKMKPMPRVDSEGAMCGASFKVDKFTRLNSIPRVGSEANWSFSDSQ
;
A
#
# COMPACT_ATOMS: atom_id res chain seq x y z
N MET A 1 8.42 4.80 12.05
CA MET A 1 7.40 5.26 11.07
C MET A 1 6.03 4.95 11.66
N LEU A 2 5.07 5.88 11.66
CA LEU A 2 3.71 5.59 12.11
C LEU A 2 2.71 6.31 11.20
N ALA A 3 1.80 5.57 10.58
CA ALA A 3 0.68 6.14 9.83
C ALA A 3 -0.62 5.62 10.45
N ILE A 4 -1.57 6.50 10.71
CA ILE A 4 -2.88 6.19 11.26
C ILE A 4 -3.92 6.74 10.31
N PHE A 5 -4.90 5.96 9.88
CA PHE A 5 -5.99 6.48 9.06
C PHE A 5 -7.34 5.87 9.44
N HIS A 6 -8.37 6.72 9.51
CA HIS A 6 -9.73 6.28 9.76
C HIS A 6 -10.30 5.59 8.51
N LYS A 7 -10.80 4.36 8.67
CA LYS A 7 -11.50 3.65 7.60
C LYS A 7 -12.97 4.09 7.58
N ALA A 8 -13.44 4.63 6.47
CA ALA A 8 -14.88 4.72 6.21
C ALA A 8 -15.43 3.29 6.11
N PHE A 9 -16.36 2.92 6.99
CA PHE A 9 -17.13 1.70 6.83
C PHE A 9 -17.93 1.81 5.52
N ALA A 10 -17.78 0.84 4.63
CA ALA A 10 -18.79 0.60 3.60
C ALA A 10 -20.04 0.11 4.33
N HIS A 11 -21.03 1.00 4.47
CA HIS A 11 -22.26 0.90 5.27
C HIS A 11 -22.11 1.22 6.77
N PRO A 12 -22.12 2.51 7.17
CA PRO A 12 -22.45 2.86 8.55
C PRO A 12 -23.92 2.47 8.84
N PRO A 13 -24.26 1.94 10.04
CA PRO A 13 -25.67 1.84 10.43
C PRO A 13 -26.30 3.24 10.42
N GLU A 14 -27.54 3.35 9.95
CA GLU A 14 -28.30 4.59 9.71
C GLU A 14 -28.54 5.48 10.95
N GLU A 15 -27.86 5.26 12.07
CA GLU A 15 -28.12 5.94 13.35
C GLU A 15 -27.05 6.95 13.77
N LEU A 16 -25.98 7.16 13.00
CA LEU A 16 -25.00 8.23 13.27
C LEU A 16 -24.91 9.22 12.11
N ASN A 17 -25.70 10.29 12.22
CA ASN A 17 -25.52 11.54 11.47
C ASN A 17 -24.21 12.25 11.90
N SER A 18 -23.06 11.72 11.46
CA SER A 18 -21.78 12.44 11.54
C SER A 18 -21.19 12.60 10.14
N PRO A 19 -20.75 13.81 9.75
CA PRO A 19 -20.18 14.05 8.43
C PRO A 19 -18.91 13.20 8.22
N SER A 20 -18.77 12.63 7.04
CA SER A 20 -17.63 11.79 6.61
C SER A 20 -16.31 12.56 6.68
N SER A 21 -15.61 12.48 7.81
CA SER A 21 -14.29 13.08 8.01
C SER A 21 -13.21 12.07 7.60
N TYR A 22 -12.63 12.26 6.41
CA TYR A 22 -11.48 11.51 5.94
C TYR A 22 -10.20 11.98 6.65
N ASN A 23 -9.98 11.50 7.87
CA ASN A 23 -8.81 11.89 8.66
C ASN A 23 -7.75 10.79 8.59
N ALA A 24 -6.61 11.11 8.00
CA ALA A 24 -5.39 10.33 8.14
C ALA A 24 -4.28 11.22 8.71
N VAL A 25 -3.50 10.62 9.61
CA VAL A 25 -2.41 11.25 10.34
C VAL A 25 -1.15 10.46 10.04
N LEU A 26 -0.11 11.17 9.59
CA LEU A 26 1.20 10.61 9.34
C LEU A 26 2.18 11.17 10.36
N ALA A 27 2.82 10.30 11.12
CA ALA A 27 3.81 10.65 12.14
C ALA A 27 5.18 10.06 11.81
N TYR A 28 6.20 10.92 11.88
CA TYR A 28 7.59 10.56 11.67
C TYR A 28 8.39 10.86 12.92
N VAL A 29 9.10 9.85 13.41
CA VAL A 29 10.10 10.01 14.47
C VAL A 29 11.47 9.76 13.83
N PRO A 30 12.36 10.77 13.79
CA PRO A 30 13.73 10.58 13.36
C PRO A 30 14.41 9.49 14.19
N PRO A 31 15.26 8.64 13.59
CA PRO A 31 15.96 7.62 14.34
C PRO A 31 16.93 8.25 15.37
N ASP A 32 16.91 7.76 16.61
CA ASP A 32 17.82 8.22 17.69
C ASP A 32 19.30 7.93 17.38
N ARG A 33 19.57 7.00 16.46
CA ARG A 33 20.92 6.62 16.04
C ARG A 33 21.12 6.86 14.55
N PRO A 34 22.20 7.54 14.13
CA PRO A 34 22.50 7.77 12.72
C PRO A 34 22.84 6.47 11.94
N TYR A 35 23.02 5.35 12.64
CA TYR A 35 23.29 4.03 12.06
C TYR A 35 22.09 3.08 12.26
N SER A 36 20.93 3.41 11.67
CA SER A 36 19.86 2.43 11.55
C SER A 36 20.18 1.46 10.40
N LEU A 37 19.91 0.17 10.61
CA LEU A 37 20.11 -0.88 9.58
C LEU A 37 19.35 -0.60 8.28
N HIS A 38 18.27 0.19 8.36
CA HIS A 38 17.44 0.59 7.23
C HIS A 38 17.32 2.11 7.23
N GLN A 39 17.61 2.72 6.08
CA GLN A 39 17.49 4.16 5.87
C GLN A 39 16.01 4.54 5.95
N ARG A 40 15.69 5.55 6.78
CA ARG A 40 14.35 6.14 6.87
C ARG A 40 14.38 7.52 6.23
N LEU A 41 13.48 7.74 5.28
CA LEU A 41 13.31 9.02 4.62
C LEU A 41 11.89 9.52 4.83
N PHE A 42 11.77 10.82 5.07
CA PHE A 42 10.52 11.55 5.05
C PHE A 42 10.63 12.66 4.00
N CYS A 43 9.64 12.77 3.14
CA CYS A 43 9.55 13.81 2.14
C CYS A 43 8.10 14.28 2.01
N GLY A 44 7.90 15.55 1.70
CA GLY A 44 6.60 16.12 1.40
C GLY A 44 6.69 17.00 0.16
N PHE A 45 5.73 16.87 -0.74
CA PHE A 45 5.63 17.67 -1.96
C PHE A 45 4.16 17.84 -2.37
N GLU A 46 3.73 19.10 -2.58
CA GLU A 46 2.36 19.46 -2.98
C GLU A 46 1.23 18.79 -2.17
N ASP A 47 1.35 18.79 -0.84
CA ASP A 47 0.36 18.21 0.10
C ASP A 47 0.28 16.67 0.07
N ILE A 48 1.30 16.03 -0.53
CA ILE A 48 1.53 14.59 -0.51
C ILE A 48 2.77 14.34 0.34
N TYR A 49 2.65 13.43 1.30
CA TYR A 49 3.72 13.09 2.24
C TYR A 49 4.10 11.63 2.06
N CYS A 50 5.40 11.34 2.01
CA CYS A 50 5.92 9.98 1.87
C CYS A 50 6.88 9.66 3.01
N LEU A 51 6.62 8.52 3.64
CA LEU A 51 7.55 7.83 4.50
C LEU A 51 8.12 6.64 3.76
N PHE A 52 9.43 6.61 3.56
CA PHE A 52 10.14 5.53 2.88
C PHE A 52 11.13 4.87 3.82
N LEU A 53 11.21 3.55 3.75
CA LEU A 53 12.11 2.71 4.53
C LEU A 53 12.89 1.80 3.58
N GLY A 54 14.21 1.74 3.76
CA GLY A 54 15.11 0.89 2.99
C GLY A 54 15.82 1.65 1.86
N SER A 55 16.07 0.99 0.73
CA SER A 55 16.78 1.59 -0.42
C SER A 55 16.40 0.93 -1.74
N LEU A 56 16.49 1.71 -2.82
CA LEU A 56 16.25 1.23 -4.18
C LEU A 56 17.59 1.11 -4.95
N LYS A 57 17.87 -0.09 -5.45
CA LYS A 57 19.06 -0.41 -6.25
C LYS A 57 19.00 0.21 -7.65
N ASN A 58 17.81 0.39 -8.21
CA ASN A 58 17.59 0.89 -9.57
C ASN A 58 17.05 2.34 -9.63
N LEU A 59 17.14 3.10 -8.53
CA LEU A 59 16.65 4.50 -8.45
C LEU A 59 17.15 5.39 -9.58
N PHE A 60 18.42 5.28 -9.96
CA PHE A 60 18.98 6.08 -11.06
C PHE A 60 18.27 5.82 -12.38
N SER A 61 18.02 4.56 -12.71
CA SER A 61 17.30 4.14 -13.92
C SER A 61 15.86 4.63 -13.90
N LEU A 62 15.19 4.50 -12.75
CA LEU A 62 13.83 4.97 -12.54
C LEU A 62 13.73 6.49 -12.71
N ASN A 63 14.63 7.27 -12.10
CA ASN A 63 14.67 8.73 -12.27
C ASN A 63 14.78 9.14 -13.75
N LYS A 64 15.60 8.42 -14.54
CA LYS A 64 15.73 8.68 -15.98
C LYS A 64 14.44 8.35 -16.74
N GLN A 65 13.80 7.23 -16.44
CA GLN A 65 12.54 6.80 -17.08
C GLN A 65 11.39 7.77 -16.81
N TYR A 66 11.30 8.28 -15.59
CA TYR A 66 10.27 9.23 -15.19
C TYR A 66 10.63 10.70 -15.48
N GLY A 67 11.82 10.96 -16.06
CA GLY A 67 12.27 12.31 -16.40
C GLY A 67 12.54 13.21 -15.18
N LEU A 68 12.89 12.63 -14.03
CA LEU A 68 13.16 13.36 -12.79
C LEU A 68 14.58 13.93 -12.76
N SER A 69 14.76 15.06 -12.06
CA SER A 69 16.06 15.72 -11.92
C SER A 69 17.10 14.87 -11.19
N LYS A 70 18.39 15.17 -11.43
CA LYS A 70 19.51 14.58 -10.68
C LYS A 70 19.42 14.94 -9.19
N GLY A 71 19.56 13.96 -8.29
CA GLY A 71 19.55 14.15 -6.84
C GLY A 71 18.24 13.78 -6.12
N THR A 72 17.24 13.28 -6.86
CA THR A 72 15.98 12.76 -6.28
C THR A 72 16.27 11.52 -5.43
N ASN A 73 15.87 11.56 -4.15
CA ASN A 73 15.92 10.40 -3.26
C ASN A 73 14.67 9.50 -3.43
N GLU A 74 14.68 8.32 -2.81
CA GLU A 74 13.63 7.32 -2.95
C GLU A 74 12.25 7.83 -2.54
N ALA A 75 12.17 8.62 -1.46
CA ALA A 75 10.90 9.16 -0.98
C ALA A 75 10.28 10.14 -1.99
N MET A 76 11.10 11.03 -2.56
CA MET A 76 10.64 11.98 -3.58
C MET A 76 10.26 11.26 -4.88
N PHE A 77 11.03 10.25 -5.29
CA PHE A 77 10.67 9.41 -6.44
C PHE A 77 9.28 8.78 -6.26
N VAL A 78 9.01 8.20 -5.08
CA VAL A 78 7.71 7.58 -4.78
C VAL A 78 6.56 8.60 -4.85
N ILE A 79 6.76 9.84 -4.39
CA ILE A 79 5.73 10.88 -4.51
C ILE A 79 5.42 11.17 -5.98
N GLU A 80 6.44 11.34 -6.82
CA GLU A 80 6.24 11.62 -8.25
C GLU A 80 5.61 10.44 -9.00
N ALA A 81 6.00 9.22 -8.66
CA ALA A 81 5.38 8.01 -9.20
C ALA A 81 3.89 7.93 -8.81
N TYR A 82 3.57 8.20 -7.54
CA TYR A 82 2.17 8.26 -7.05
C TYR A 82 1.35 9.33 -7.77
N ARG A 83 1.89 10.54 -7.95
CA ARG A 83 1.23 11.62 -8.70
C ARG A 83 0.95 11.20 -10.14
N THR A 84 1.92 10.57 -10.79
CA THR A 84 1.76 10.08 -12.16
C THR A 84 0.64 9.03 -12.25
N LEU A 85 0.58 8.10 -11.30
CA LEU A 85 -0.49 7.09 -11.21
C LEU A 85 -1.86 7.72 -10.99
N ARG A 86 -1.96 8.71 -10.09
CA ARG A 86 -3.20 9.41 -9.74
C ARG A 86 -3.71 10.31 -10.87
N ASP A 87 -2.83 11.14 -11.44
CA ASP A 87 -3.21 12.26 -12.31
C ASP A 87 -3.26 11.88 -13.79
N ARG A 88 -2.43 10.92 -14.21
CA ARG A 88 -2.26 10.57 -15.63
C ARG A 88 -2.60 9.12 -15.94
N GLY A 89 -2.47 8.23 -14.96
CA GLY A 89 -2.77 6.80 -15.07
C GLY A 89 -2.21 6.07 -16.30
N PRO A 90 -1.01 6.37 -16.82
CA PRO A 90 -0.51 5.69 -18.03
C PRO A 90 -0.17 4.21 -17.77
N TYR A 91 0.12 3.86 -16.51
CA TYR A 91 0.55 2.53 -16.09
C TYR A 91 -0.26 2.06 -14.87
N PRO A 92 -0.60 0.75 -14.78
CA PRO A 92 -1.13 0.17 -13.55
C PRO A 92 -0.17 0.32 -12.37
N ALA A 93 -0.69 0.61 -11.18
CA ALA A 93 0.12 0.80 -9.98
C ALA A 93 0.97 -0.43 -9.63
N ASP A 94 0.48 -1.65 -9.92
CA ASP A 94 1.23 -2.88 -9.65
C ASP A 94 2.49 -2.99 -10.50
N GLN A 95 2.46 -2.51 -11.75
CA GLN A 95 3.64 -2.50 -12.61
C GLN A 95 4.70 -1.54 -12.06
N VAL A 96 4.28 -0.33 -11.69
CA VAL A 96 5.18 0.69 -11.14
C VAL A 96 5.85 0.21 -9.85
N VAL A 97 5.08 -0.41 -8.93
CA VAL A 97 5.64 -0.91 -7.67
C VAL A 97 6.53 -2.15 -7.90
N LYS A 98 6.17 -3.01 -8.87
CA LYS A 98 6.97 -4.19 -9.22
C LYS A 98 8.33 -3.83 -9.84
N ASP A 99 8.42 -2.70 -10.54
CA ASP A 99 9.66 -2.21 -11.12
C ASP A 99 10.63 -1.62 -10.08
N LEU A 100 10.22 -1.48 -8.81
CA LEU A 100 11.11 -1.04 -7.74
C LEU A 100 12.02 -2.20 -7.30
N GLU A 101 13.32 -2.07 -7.54
CA GLU A 101 14.29 -3.09 -7.13
C GLU A 101 15.00 -2.68 -5.86
N GLY A 102 14.87 -3.45 -4.78
CA GLY A 102 15.56 -3.19 -3.52
C GLY A 102 14.79 -3.71 -2.32
N SER A 103 15.33 -3.44 -1.14
CA SER A 103 14.63 -3.68 0.12
C SER A 103 13.89 -2.41 0.48
N PHE A 104 12.57 -2.38 0.30
CA PHE A 104 11.80 -1.15 0.48
C PHE A 104 10.44 -1.37 1.15
N ALA A 105 9.99 -0.35 1.86
CA ALA A 105 8.61 -0.17 2.27
C ALA A 105 8.30 1.33 2.23
N PHE A 106 7.07 1.69 1.88
CA PHE A 106 6.66 3.08 1.93
C PHE A 106 5.20 3.25 2.34
N VAL A 107 4.89 4.44 2.85
CA VAL A 107 3.53 4.94 3.07
C VAL A 107 3.45 6.35 2.53
N VAL A 108 2.57 6.55 1.55
CA VAL A 108 2.21 7.84 0.98
C VAL A 108 0.86 8.25 1.55
N TYR A 109 0.75 9.49 2.01
CA TYR A 109 -0.49 10.13 2.38
C TYR A 109 -0.73 11.34 1.47
N ASP A 110 -1.81 11.28 0.70
CA ASP A 110 -2.30 12.41 -0.08
C ASP A 110 -3.40 13.11 0.72
N SER A 111 -3.06 14.28 1.28
CA SER A 111 -3.98 15.03 2.12
C SER A 111 -5.09 15.73 1.33
N LYS A 112 -4.89 15.99 0.03
CA LYS A 112 -5.93 16.56 -0.85
C LYS A 112 -7.00 15.53 -1.16
N ALA A 113 -6.57 14.30 -1.47
CA ALA A 113 -7.50 13.20 -1.76
C ALA A 113 -8.01 12.49 -0.49
N GLY A 114 -7.35 12.69 0.66
CA GLY A 114 -7.62 11.92 1.87
C GLY A 114 -7.29 10.43 1.72
N THR A 115 -6.30 10.09 0.88
CA THR A 115 -5.96 8.69 0.56
C THR A 115 -4.58 8.29 1.03
N VAL A 116 -4.43 7.01 1.36
CA VAL A 116 -3.19 6.38 1.78
C VAL A 116 -2.81 5.30 0.78
N PHE A 117 -1.55 5.31 0.35
CA PHE A 117 -0.96 4.30 -0.51
C PHE A 117 0.30 3.73 0.15
N ALA A 118 0.30 2.43 0.45
CA ALA A 118 1.40 1.76 1.12
C ALA A 118 1.88 0.55 0.32
N ALA A 119 3.17 0.23 0.38
CA ALA A 119 3.70 -0.99 -0.22
C ALA A 119 4.87 -1.55 0.59
N LEU A 120 5.08 -2.86 0.46
CA LEU A 120 6.20 -3.60 1.02
C LEU A 120 6.84 -4.48 -0.06
N GLY A 121 8.15 -4.32 -0.25
CA GLY A 121 8.96 -5.13 -1.15
C GLY A 121 8.86 -6.63 -0.87
N SER A 122 9.21 -7.46 -1.86
CA SER A 122 9.09 -8.91 -1.75
C SER A 122 10.33 -9.61 -1.21
N ASP A 123 11.46 -8.91 -1.08
CA ASP A 123 12.73 -9.51 -0.64
C ASP A 123 12.80 -9.79 0.87
N GLY A 124 11.85 -9.26 1.65
CA GLY A 124 11.81 -9.40 3.10
C GLY A 124 12.93 -8.67 3.84
N GLY A 125 13.69 -7.80 3.16
CA GLY A 125 14.79 -7.04 3.75
C GLY A 125 14.31 -5.99 4.75
N VAL A 126 13.12 -5.43 4.52
CA VAL A 126 12.44 -4.56 5.49
C VAL A 126 11.12 -5.18 5.95
N LYS A 127 10.60 -4.69 7.08
CA LYS A 127 9.34 -5.17 7.65
C LYS A 127 8.41 -4.00 7.89
N LEU A 128 7.14 -4.25 7.64
CA LEU A 128 6.04 -3.34 7.92
C LEU A 128 4.94 -4.15 8.61
N TYR A 129 4.26 -3.52 9.55
CA TYR A 129 3.18 -4.08 10.32
C TYR A 129 1.97 -3.17 10.19
N TRP A 130 0.79 -3.76 10.28
CA TRP A 130 -0.45 -3.02 10.33
C TRP A 130 -1.39 -3.59 11.38
N GLY A 131 -2.33 -2.79 11.85
CA GLY A 131 -3.32 -3.21 12.82
C GLY A 131 -4.51 -2.28 12.86
N ILE A 132 -5.50 -2.64 13.68
CA ILE A 132 -6.68 -1.84 13.93
C ILE A 132 -6.63 -1.36 15.38
N ALA A 133 -6.64 -0.05 15.57
CA ALA A 133 -6.71 0.58 16.88
C ALA A 133 -8.13 0.50 17.45
N ALA A 134 -8.27 0.82 18.75
CA ALA A 134 -9.55 0.71 19.47
C ALA A 134 -10.67 1.61 18.91
N ASP A 135 -10.30 2.69 18.22
CA ASP A 135 -11.19 3.63 17.53
C ASP A 135 -11.56 3.18 16.10
N GLY A 136 -11.09 2.00 15.66
CA GLY A 136 -11.30 1.48 14.32
C GLY A 136 -10.32 2.02 13.27
N SER A 137 -9.36 2.86 13.65
CA SER A 137 -8.32 3.36 12.74
C SER A 137 -7.36 2.26 12.33
N VAL A 138 -6.93 2.29 11.08
CA VAL A 138 -5.83 1.43 10.60
C VAL A 138 -4.52 2.09 10.94
N VAL A 139 -3.63 1.35 11.60
CA VAL A 139 -2.29 1.78 11.98
C VAL A 139 -1.26 1.02 11.15
N ILE A 140 -0.26 1.69 10.59
CA ILE A 140 0.87 1.11 9.87
C ILE A 140 2.17 1.59 10.50
N SER A 141 3.11 0.67 10.76
CA SER A 141 4.42 1.00 11.32
C SER A 141 5.48 -0.03 10.97
N ASP A 142 6.74 0.40 10.92
CA ASP A 142 7.89 -0.51 10.87
C ASP A 142 8.33 -0.99 12.26
N ASP A 143 7.75 -0.42 13.33
CA ASP A 143 8.03 -0.77 14.71
C ASP A 143 6.91 -1.65 15.29
N LEU A 144 7.27 -2.87 15.67
CA LEU A 144 6.34 -3.84 16.23
C LEU A 144 5.80 -3.41 17.60
N GLU A 145 6.60 -2.75 18.42
CA GLU A 145 6.19 -2.37 19.77
C GLU A 145 5.19 -1.21 19.72
N VAL A 146 5.37 -0.28 18.79
CA VAL A 146 4.37 0.78 18.52
C VAL A 146 3.03 0.18 18.09
N ILE A 147 3.06 -0.84 17.23
CA ILE A 147 1.84 -1.51 16.75
C ILE A 147 1.15 -2.28 17.88
N LYS A 148 1.89 -3.00 18.72
CA LYS A 148 1.33 -3.68 19.89
C LYS A 148 0.70 -2.69 20.87
N ALA A 149 1.36 -1.55 21.10
CA ALA A 149 0.85 -0.51 21.99
C ALA A 149 -0.44 0.12 21.46
N GLY A 150 -0.53 0.38 20.15
CA GLY A 150 -1.70 1.02 19.53
C GLY A 150 -2.86 0.09 19.19
N CYS A 151 -2.56 -1.17 18.84
CA CYS A 151 -3.55 -2.12 18.30
C CYS A 151 -3.80 -3.34 19.21
N ALA A 152 -3.11 -3.44 20.36
CA ALA A 152 -3.17 -4.57 21.28
C ALA A 152 -2.95 -5.92 20.56
N LYS A 153 -3.96 -6.79 20.53
CA LYS A 153 -3.92 -8.09 19.83
C LYS A 153 -4.31 -8.00 18.35
N SER A 154 -4.84 -6.87 17.87
CA SER A 154 -5.44 -6.70 16.54
C SER A 154 -4.42 -6.19 15.50
N TYR A 155 -3.37 -6.98 15.24
CA TYR A 155 -2.34 -6.60 14.27
C TYR A 155 -1.80 -7.79 13.49
N ALA A 156 -1.11 -7.52 12.39
CA ALA A 156 -0.41 -8.51 11.59
C ALA A 156 0.81 -7.90 10.90
N PRO A 157 1.74 -8.72 10.40
CA PRO A 157 2.68 -8.26 9.38
C PRO A 157 1.92 -7.78 8.14
N PHE A 158 2.34 -6.66 7.57
CA PHE A 158 1.93 -6.27 6.23
C PHE A 158 2.51 -7.31 5.25
N PRO A 159 1.72 -7.83 4.29
CA PRO A 159 2.19 -8.90 3.42
C PRO A 159 3.30 -8.41 2.47
N THR A 160 4.37 -9.19 2.36
CA THR A 160 5.46 -8.95 1.41
C THR A 160 4.96 -9.02 -0.03
N GLY A 161 5.56 -8.25 -0.94
CA GLY A 161 5.16 -8.28 -2.35
C GLY A 161 3.77 -7.71 -2.62
N CYS A 162 3.28 -6.85 -1.72
CA CYS A 162 1.93 -6.29 -1.77
C CYS A 162 1.92 -4.77 -1.61
N MET A 163 0.81 -4.19 -2.07
CA MET A 163 0.48 -2.78 -1.91
C MET A 163 -0.97 -2.61 -1.46
N PHE A 164 -1.27 -1.50 -0.81
CA PHE A 164 -2.58 -1.12 -0.29
C PHE A 164 -2.92 0.30 -0.71
N HIS A 165 -4.10 0.52 -1.30
CA HIS A 165 -4.61 1.85 -1.65
C HIS A 165 -6.00 2.09 -1.06
N SER A 166 -6.16 3.10 -0.19
CA SER A 166 -7.44 3.35 0.49
C SER A 166 -8.54 3.89 -0.42
N GLY A 167 -8.19 4.61 -1.49
CA GLY A 167 -9.16 5.27 -2.40
C GLY A 167 -9.88 4.35 -3.40
N GLY A 168 -9.70 3.02 -3.35
CA GLY A 168 -10.46 2.10 -4.21
C GLY A 168 -9.75 0.81 -4.61
N GLY A 169 -8.42 0.71 -4.44
CA GLY A 169 -7.64 -0.47 -4.82
C GLY A 169 -7.60 -1.58 -3.75
N GLY A 170 -7.75 -1.21 -2.47
CA GLY A 170 -7.61 -2.16 -1.37
C GLY A 170 -6.21 -2.79 -1.33
N LEU A 171 -6.10 -3.96 -0.69
CA LEU A 171 -4.86 -4.74 -0.62
C LEU A 171 -4.73 -5.65 -1.85
N MET A 172 -3.59 -5.58 -2.54
CA MET A 172 -3.28 -6.45 -3.68
C MET A 172 -1.80 -6.83 -3.73
N SER A 173 -1.49 -7.96 -4.36
CA SER A 173 -0.11 -8.36 -4.65
C SER A 173 0.35 -7.76 -5.97
N PHE A 174 1.47 -7.04 -5.98
CA PHE A 174 2.08 -6.58 -7.23
C PHE A 174 2.93 -7.68 -7.90
N GLU A 175 3.30 -8.73 -7.16
CA GLU A 175 3.94 -9.92 -7.75
C GLU A 175 2.94 -10.79 -8.53
N HIS A 176 1.71 -10.86 -8.02
CA HIS A 176 0.60 -11.63 -8.58
C HIS A 176 -0.66 -10.78 -8.71
N PRO A 177 -0.66 -9.74 -9.58
CA PRO A 177 -1.76 -8.76 -9.66
C PRO A 177 -3.08 -9.36 -10.13
N MET A 178 -3.04 -10.51 -10.80
CA MET A 178 -4.23 -11.21 -11.26
C MET A 178 -4.80 -12.19 -10.23
N ASN A 179 -4.23 -12.30 -9.03
CA ASN A 179 -4.65 -13.24 -8.01
C ASN A 179 -5.33 -12.53 -6.84
N LYS A 180 -6.38 -13.16 -6.28
CA LYS A 180 -7.08 -12.59 -5.12
C LYS A 180 -6.24 -12.72 -3.85
N MET A 181 -6.30 -11.69 -2.99
CA MET A 181 -5.79 -11.79 -1.62
C MET A 181 -6.84 -12.47 -0.73
N LYS A 182 -6.41 -13.44 0.08
CA LYS A 182 -7.25 -14.12 1.07
C LYS A 182 -6.84 -13.75 2.49
N PRO A 183 -7.77 -13.33 3.35
CA PRO A 183 -7.50 -13.19 4.77
C PRO A 183 -7.35 -14.57 5.42
N MET A 184 -6.36 -14.71 6.28
CA MET A 184 -6.10 -15.87 7.12
C MET A 184 -6.22 -15.41 8.58
N PRO A 185 -7.34 -15.71 9.25
CA PRO A 185 -7.55 -15.36 10.65
C PRO A 185 -6.43 -15.92 11.52
N ARG A 186 -5.98 -15.13 12.49
CA ARG A 186 -5.09 -15.59 13.55
C ARG A 186 -5.90 -15.72 14.83
N VAL A 187 -5.64 -16.81 15.55
CA VAL A 187 -6.17 -17.05 16.90
C VAL A 187 -5.00 -17.11 17.86
N ASP A 188 -5.18 -16.52 19.04
CA ASP A 188 -4.21 -16.63 20.12
C ASP A 188 -4.35 -17.96 20.89
N SER A 189 -3.54 -18.16 21.93
CA SER A 189 -3.56 -19.35 22.77
C SER A 189 -4.88 -19.54 23.54
N GLU A 190 -5.70 -18.49 23.66
CA GLU A 190 -7.01 -18.51 24.32
C GLU A 190 -8.14 -18.81 23.31
N GLY A 191 -7.80 -18.98 22.03
CA GLY A 191 -8.76 -19.20 20.94
C GLY A 191 -9.44 -17.91 20.45
N ALA A 192 -9.01 -16.73 20.91
CA ALA A 192 -9.58 -15.46 20.50
C ALA A 192 -8.93 -14.94 19.21
N MET A 193 -9.72 -14.32 18.33
CA MET A 193 -9.21 -13.74 17.07
C MET A 193 -8.28 -12.56 17.37
N CYS A 194 -7.03 -12.63 16.90
CA CYS A 194 -5.97 -11.65 17.15
C CYS A 194 -5.44 -11.04 15.83
N GLY A 195 -6.36 -10.71 14.92
CA GLY A 195 -6.06 -10.13 13.61
C GLY A 195 -6.02 -11.16 12.48
N ALA A 196 -5.66 -10.71 11.28
CA ALA A 196 -5.59 -11.56 10.09
C ALA A 196 -4.31 -11.27 9.29
N SER A 197 -3.62 -12.33 8.87
CA SER A 197 -2.59 -12.23 7.84
C SER A 197 -3.23 -12.36 6.47
N PHE A 198 -2.60 -11.88 5.41
CA PHE A 198 -3.14 -11.98 4.06
C PHE A 198 -2.17 -12.74 3.18
N LYS A 199 -2.68 -13.67 2.37
CA LYS A 199 -1.89 -14.42 1.40
C LYS A 199 -2.54 -14.39 0.03
N VAL A 200 -1.70 -14.48 -1.00
CA VAL A 200 -2.17 -14.63 -2.38
C VAL A 200 -2.83 -15.99 -2.55
N ASP A 201 -4.06 -15.99 -3.07
CA ASP A 201 -4.72 -17.18 -3.54
C ASP A 201 -4.22 -17.52 -4.96
N LYS A 202 -3.32 -18.50 -5.03
CA LYS A 202 -2.74 -18.94 -6.30
C LYS A 202 -3.77 -19.56 -7.26
N PHE A 203 -4.93 -20.00 -6.74
CA PHE A 203 -5.94 -20.73 -7.51
C PHE A 203 -7.06 -19.83 -8.02
N THR A 204 -7.34 -18.71 -7.34
CA THR A 204 -8.43 -17.81 -7.75
C THR A 204 -7.87 -16.58 -8.44
N ARG A 205 -8.11 -16.47 -9.75
CA ARG A 205 -7.82 -15.25 -10.51
C ARG A 205 -8.92 -14.20 -10.31
N LEU A 206 -8.56 -12.93 -10.41
CA LEU A 206 -9.53 -11.85 -10.61
C LEU A 206 -10.19 -12.07 -11.97
N ASN A 207 -11.52 -11.97 -12.01
CA ASN A 207 -12.27 -12.06 -13.26
C ASN A 207 -11.84 -10.90 -14.16
N SER A 208 -10.98 -11.17 -15.14
CA SER A 208 -10.69 -10.21 -16.19
C SER A 208 -11.81 -10.27 -17.22
N ILE A 209 -12.26 -9.11 -17.69
CA ILE A 209 -13.03 -9.02 -18.95
C ILE A 209 -12.27 -9.84 -20.01
N PRO A 210 -12.92 -10.72 -20.77
CA PRO A 210 -12.24 -11.46 -21.83
C PRO A 210 -11.54 -10.45 -22.73
N ARG A 211 -10.22 -10.56 -22.88
CA ARG A 211 -9.51 -9.79 -23.90
C ARG A 211 -10.01 -10.32 -25.24
N VAL A 212 -10.96 -9.59 -25.82
CA VAL A 212 -11.32 -9.74 -27.21
C VAL A 212 -10.08 -9.33 -27.98
N GLY A 213 -9.32 -10.32 -28.48
CA GLY A 213 -8.12 -10.05 -29.27
C GLY A 213 -8.48 -9.24 -30.51
N SER A 214 -7.52 -8.54 -31.08
CA SER A 214 -7.64 -7.83 -32.36
C SER A 214 -8.00 -8.76 -33.55
N GLU A 215 -8.06 -10.07 -33.32
CA GLU A 215 -8.54 -11.10 -34.25
C GLU A 215 -10.01 -11.49 -34.04
N ALA A 216 -10.75 -10.83 -33.15
CA ALA A 216 -12.19 -11.02 -33.09
C ALA A 216 -12.83 -10.45 -34.35
N ASN A 217 -12.98 -11.33 -35.31
CA ASN A 217 -13.66 -11.08 -36.56
C ASN A 217 -15.12 -10.75 -36.23
N TRP A 218 -15.50 -9.47 -36.40
CA TRP A 218 -16.88 -9.00 -36.20
C TRP A 218 -17.85 -9.51 -37.28
N SER A 219 -17.47 -10.49 -38.10
CA SER A 219 -18.25 -10.99 -39.23
C SER A 219 -18.88 -12.37 -38.98
N PHE A 220 -19.55 -12.54 -37.84
CA PHE A 220 -20.62 -13.54 -37.73
C PHE A 220 -21.81 -12.91 -37.01
N SER A 221 -22.34 -11.84 -37.60
CA SER A 221 -23.77 -11.55 -37.52
C SER A 221 -24.51 -12.63 -38.33
N ASP A 222 -25.33 -13.39 -37.61
CA ASP A 222 -26.45 -14.24 -38.05
C ASP A 222 -26.31 -15.13 -39.28
N SER A 223 -26.46 -16.46 -39.08
CA SER A 223 -27.49 -17.21 -39.81
C SER A 223 -27.75 -18.61 -39.22
N GLN A 224 -29.03 -18.82 -38.87
CA GLN A 224 -29.79 -20.05 -38.58
C GLN A 224 -29.67 -20.69 -37.19
#